data_AF-A0A662I8A1-F1
#
_entry.id   AF-A0A662I8A1-F1
#
_cell.length_a   1.000
_cell.length_b   1.000
_cell.length_c   1.000
_cell.angle_alpha   90.00
_cell.angle_beta   90.00
_cell.angle_gamma   90.00
#
_symmetry.space_group_name_H-M   'P 1'
#
loop_
_entity.id
_entity.type
_entity.pdbx_description
1 polymer ?
#
loop_
_entity_poly.entity_id
_entity_poly.type
_entity_poly.pdbx_seq_one_letter_code
_entity_poly.pdbx_strand_id
1 'polypeptide(L)'
;MEALMRLRVLTAGLAGVASSEAARELLGRLGLGPCESPVEGLRILLRRLGVRAEVEGGEELRVIVRQPCPFSLERCEEICPLPHISATYLSTATGRWWGPRRVDRLFVKRTGEECEYRLSGGRAAPKP
;
A
#
# COMPACT_ATOMS: atom_id res chain seq x y z
N MET A 1 20.03 21.20 0.73
CA MET A 1 18.93 20.51 0.02
C MET A 1 19.31 19.13 -0.48
N GLU A 2 20.52 18.93 -1.02
CA GLU A 2 20.99 17.64 -1.54
C GLU A 2 21.14 16.54 -0.47
N ALA A 3 21.55 16.90 0.75
CA ALA A 3 21.61 16.00 1.91
C ALA A 3 20.21 15.50 2.36
N LEU A 4 19.19 16.37 2.29
CA LEU A 4 17.78 16.02 2.53
C LEU A 4 17.21 15.15 1.39
N MET A 5 17.68 15.33 0.16
CA MET A 5 17.32 14.45 -0.95
C MET A 5 17.99 13.07 -0.84
N ARG A 6 19.21 12.95 -0.30
CA ARG A 6 19.82 11.65 0.05
C ARG A 6 19.13 10.96 1.21
N LEU A 7 18.53 11.74 2.12
CA LEU A 7 17.59 11.25 3.13
C LEU A 7 16.29 10.72 2.52
N ARG A 8 15.95 10.91 1.23
CA ARG A 8 14.70 10.37 0.64
C ARG A 8 14.55 8.86 0.82
N VAL A 9 15.65 8.11 0.84
CA VAL A 9 15.62 6.66 1.13
C VAL A 9 15.31 6.40 2.59
N LEU A 10 15.85 7.21 3.50
CA LEU A 10 15.57 7.15 4.93
C LEU A 10 14.18 7.68 5.27
N THR A 11 13.67 8.72 4.59
CA THR A 11 12.32 9.26 4.81
C THR A 11 11.25 8.38 4.17
N ALA A 12 11.50 7.80 2.98
CA ALA A 12 10.62 6.79 2.41
C ALA A 12 10.68 5.47 3.21
N GLY A 13 11.86 5.10 3.74
CA GLY A 13 12.03 3.97 4.64
C GLY A 13 11.31 4.17 5.98
N LEU A 14 11.49 5.32 6.62
CA LEU A 14 10.78 5.74 7.83
C LEU A 14 9.27 5.87 7.59
N ALA A 15 8.85 6.43 6.46
CA ALA A 15 7.44 6.48 6.07
C ALA A 15 6.89 5.07 5.85
N GLY A 16 7.68 4.15 5.28
CA GLY A 16 7.32 2.74 5.15
C GLY A 16 7.14 2.06 6.51
N VAL A 17 8.09 2.24 7.44
CA VAL A 17 8.02 1.71 8.81
C VAL A 17 6.82 2.30 9.56
N ALA A 18 6.66 3.62 9.56
CA ALA A 18 5.54 4.29 10.21
C ALA A 18 4.19 3.88 9.61
N SER A 19 4.12 3.71 8.27
CA SER A 19 2.92 3.22 7.60
C SER A 19 2.62 1.76 7.94
N SER A 20 3.64 0.92 8.09
CA SER A 20 3.46 -0.48 8.49
C SER A 20 3.03 -0.62 9.95
N GLU A 21 3.60 0.15 10.87
CA GLU A 21 3.16 0.18 12.26
C GLU A 21 1.74 0.75 12.38
N ALA A 22 1.46 1.87 11.71
CA ALA A 22 0.11 2.42 11.62
C ALA A 22 -0.87 1.43 10.98
N ALA A 23 -0.44 0.67 9.97
CA ALA A 23 -1.26 -0.36 9.35
C ALA A 23 -1.57 -1.50 10.32
N ARG A 24 -0.61 -1.98 11.13
CA ARG A 24 -0.88 -3.04 12.12
C ARG A 24 -1.93 -2.62 13.13
N GLU A 25 -1.78 -1.42 13.71
CA GLU A 25 -2.74 -0.86 14.66
C GLU A 25 -4.12 -0.63 14.02
N LEU A 26 -4.13 -0.06 12.81
CA LEU A 26 -5.36 0.23 12.07
C LEU A 26 -6.11 -1.06 11.70
N LEU A 27 -5.40 -2.11 11.29
CA LEU A 27 -5.99 -3.40 10.96
C LEU A 27 -6.58 -4.09 12.17
N GLY A 28 -5.95 -3.98 13.35
CA GLY A 28 -6.52 -4.46 14.61
C GLY A 28 -7.87 -3.83 14.93
N ARG A 29 -8.06 -2.54 14.57
CA ARG A 29 -9.32 -1.81 14.77
C ARG A 29 -10.38 -2.04 13.69
N LEU A 30 -9.95 -2.36 12.46
CA LEU A 30 -10.87 -2.60 11.34
C LEU A 30 -11.56 -3.97 11.40
N GLY A 31 -11.11 -4.88 12.27
CA GLY A 31 -11.69 -6.22 12.42
C GLY A 31 -11.58 -7.06 11.16
N LEU A 32 -10.55 -6.82 10.34
CA LEU A 32 -10.34 -7.56 9.10
C LEU A 32 -9.66 -8.89 9.40
N GLY A 33 -10.29 -9.99 8.95
CA GLY A 33 -9.83 -11.35 9.15
C GLY A 33 -8.90 -11.86 8.03
N PRO A 34 -8.55 -13.15 8.07
CA PRO A 34 -7.81 -13.79 6.99
C PRO A 34 -8.58 -13.72 5.65
N CYS A 35 -7.85 -13.72 4.55
CA CYS A 35 -8.44 -13.74 3.20
C CYS A 35 -7.76 -14.77 2.29
N GLU A 36 -8.56 -15.52 1.54
CA GLU A 36 -8.06 -16.46 0.54
C GLU A 36 -7.70 -15.76 -0.79
N SER A 37 -8.45 -14.73 -1.15
CA SER A 37 -8.23 -13.92 -2.35
C SER A 37 -7.59 -12.57 -1.99
N PRO A 38 -6.32 -12.33 -2.37
CA PRO A 38 -5.67 -11.04 -2.16
C PRO A 38 -6.40 -9.87 -2.83
N VAL A 39 -6.96 -10.11 -4.02
CA VAL A 39 -7.75 -9.11 -4.75
C VAL A 39 -8.97 -8.70 -3.94
N GLU A 40 -9.74 -9.68 -3.45
CA GLU A 40 -10.95 -9.38 -2.68
C GLU A 40 -10.61 -8.77 -1.31
N GLY A 41 -9.54 -9.25 -0.68
CA GLY A 41 -9.01 -8.65 0.54
C GLY A 41 -8.72 -7.16 0.37
N LEU A 42 -8.01 -6.76 -0.69
CA LEU A 42 -7.73 -5.35 -0.94
C LEU A 42 -8.99 -4.54 -1.20
N ARG A 43 -9.96 -5.08 -1.95
CA ARG A 43 -11.24 -4.40 -2.19
C ARG A 43 -11.98 -4.12 -0.89
N ILE A 44 -11.99 -5.08 0.03
CA ILE A 44 -12.60 -4.92 1.36
C ILE A 44 -11.86 -3.84 2.17
N LEU A 45 -10.53 -3.90 2.22
CA LEU A 45 -9.71 -2.91 2.91
C LEU A 45 -9.97 -1.49 2.39
N LEU A 46 -9.88 -1.30 1.07
CA LEU A 46 -10.03 0.02 0.44
C LEU A 46 -11.45 0.57 0.65
N ARG A 47 -12.48 -0.29 0.57
CA ARG A 47 -13.86 0.10 0.88
C ARG A 47 -14.01 0.55 2.34
N ARG A 48 -13.40 -0.16 3.30
CA ARG A 48 -13.41 0.20 4.72
C ARG A 48 -12.70 1.52 4.99
N LEU A 49 -11.66 1.82 4.23
CA LEU A 49 -10.92 3.07 4.26
C LEU A 49 -11.63 4.22 3.54
N GLY A 50 -12.81 4.00 2.94
CA GLY A 50 -13.53 5.00 2.16
C GLY A 50 -12.83 5.36 0.84
N VAL A 51 -11.94 4.50 0.35
CA VAL A 51 -11.17 4.70 -0.88
C VAL A 51 -11.90 4.05 -2.05
N ARG A 52 -12.18 4.83 -3.10
CA ARG A 52 -12.70 4.31 -4.37
C ARG A 52 -11.55 3.80 -5.22
N ALA A 53 -11.49 2.49 -5.42
CA ALA A 53 -10.40 1.87 -6.16
C ALA A 53 -10.83 0.63 -6.94
N GLU A 54 -10.12 0.37 -8.03
CA GLU A 54 -10.14 -0.86 -8.79
C GLU A 54 -8.92 -1.69 -8.45
N VAL A 55 -9.11 -3.01 -8.31
CA VAL A 55 -8.05 -3.97 -8.00
C VAL A 55 -8.07 -5.07 -9.05
N GLU A 56 -6.96 -5.19 -9.76
CA GLU A 56 -6.71 -6.17 -10.82
C GLU A 56 -5.70 -7.21 -10.32
N GLY A 57 -6.00 -8.48 -10.58
CA GLY A 57 -5.11 -9.60 -10.29
C GLY A 57 -4.26 -9.98 -11.51
N GLY A 58 -3.07 -10.53 -11.25
CA GLY A 58 -2.11 -10.98 -12.26
C GLY A 58 -0.85 -11.52 -11.58
N GLU A 59 0.31 -11.41 -12.25
CA GLU A 59 1.62 -11.68 -11.62
C GLU A 59 1.88 -10.73 -10.42
N GLU A 60 1.37 -9.50 -10.53
CA GLU A 60 1.31 -8.51 -9.47
C GLU A 60 -0.14 -8.06 -9.28
N LEU A 61 -0.47 -7.52 -8.10
CA LEU A 61 -1.73 -6.82 -7.89
C LEU A 61 -1.56 -5.37 -8.32
N ARG A 62 -2.43 -4.91 -9.22
CA ARG A 62 -2.50 -3.50 -9.64
C ARG A 62 -3.70 -2.84 -8.99
N VAL A 63 -3.48 -1.69 -8.35
CA VAL A 63 -4.52 -0.91 -7.68
C VAL A 63 -4.58 0.47 -8.29
N ILE A 64 -5.77 0.84 -8.75
CA ILE A 64 -6.07 2.15 -9.35
C ILE A 64 -7.03 2.87 -8.41
N VAL A 65 -6.57 3.96 -7.80
CA VAL A 65 -7.35 4.79 -6.87
C VAL A 65 -7.87 6.01 -7.61
N ARG A 66 -9.19 6.21 -7.61
CA ARG A 66 -9.84 7.39 -8.19
C ARG A 66 -10.02 8.48 -7.14
N GLN A 67 -9.87 9.74 -7.54
CA GLN A 67 -10.20 10.88 -6.68
C GLN A 67 -11.72 11.00 -6.45
N PRO A 68 -12.16 11.59 -5.32
CA PRO A 68 -11.34 12.02 -4.19
C PRO A 68 -10.85 10.82 -3.35
N CYS A 69 -9.59 10.84 -2.93
CA CYS A 69 -9.02 9.84 -2.02
C CYS A 69 -8.68 10.47 -0.66
N PRO A 70 -9.15 9.89 0.47
CA PRO A 70 -8.91 10.45 1.81
C PRO A 70 -7.43 10.47 2.22
N PHE A 71 -6.58 9.72 1.51
CA PHE A 71 -5.12 9.69 1.72
C PHE A 71 -4.35 10.47 0.66
N SER A 72 -5.04 11.11 -0.30
CA SER A 72 -4.39 11.88 -1.36
C SER A 72 -3.97 13.25 -0.84
N LEU A 73 -2.71 13.34 -0.42
CA LEU A 73 -2.02 14.60 -0.16
C LEU A 73 -1.57 15.25 -1.49
N GLU A 74 -1.21 16.53 -1.46
CA GLU A 74 -0.72 17.29 -2.64
C GLU A 74 0.48 16.62 -3.34
N ARG A 75 1.17 15.70 -2.66
CA ARG A 75 2.32 14.93 -3.16
C ARG A 75 2.14 13.41 -2.94
N CYS A 76 0.98 12.87 -3.27
CA CYS A 76 0.66 11.45 -3.09
C CYS A 76 1.70 10.51 -3.74
N GLU A 77 2.33 10.90 -4.84
CA GLU A 77 3.37 10.10 -5.50
C GLU A 77 4.61 9.88 -4.62
N GLU A 78 4.88 10.81 -3.69
CA GLU A 78 6.05 10.79 -2.81
C GLU A 78 5.76 10.17 -1.43
N ILE A 79 4.54 10.38 -0.89
CA ILE A 79 4.19 10.05 0.51
C ILE A 79 2.78 9.44 0.63
N CYS A 80 2.41 8.51 -0.25
CA CYS A 80 1.14 7.79 -0.09
C CYS A 80 1.30 6.60 0.87
N PRO A 81 0.46 6.49 1.91
CA PRO A 81 0.52 5.35 2.84
C PRO A 81 -0.16 4.09 2.29
N LEU A 82 -1.06 4.22 1.29
CA LEU A 82 -1.89 3.11 0.79
C LEU A 82 -1.11 1.88 0.32
N PRO A 83 0.01 1.99 -0.44
CA PRO A 83 0.78 0.82 -0.85
C PRO A 83 1.31 0.02 0.34
N HIS A 84 1.78 0.70 1.39
CA HIS A 84 2.33 0.06 2.59
C HIS A 84 1.24 -0.52 3.50
N ILE A 85 0.12 0.18 3.66
CA ILE A 85 -1.05 -0.33 4.39
C ILE A 85 -1.57 -1.61 3.70
N SER A 86 -1.71 -1.56 2.38
CA SER A 86 -2.19 -2.67 1.56
C SER A 86 -1.27 -3.89 1.65
N ALA A 87 0.04 -3.69 1.53
CA ALA A 87 1.03 -4.76 1.67
C ALA A 87 1.04 -5.38 3.07
N THR A 88 0.94 -4.56 4.12
CA THR A 88 0.92 -5.03 5.51
C THR A 88 -0.35 -5.85 5.80
N TYR A 89 -1.49 -5.38 5.29
CA TYR A 89 -2.76 -6.09 5.39
C TYR A 89 -2.69 -7.45 4.73
N LEU A 90 -2.33 -7.50 3.44
CA LEU A 90 -2.26 -8.76 2.72
C LEU A 90 -1.24 -9.71 3.35
N SER A 91 -0.12 -9.19 3.87
CA SER A 91 0.86 -10.04 4.53
C SER A 91 0.30 -10.77 5.74
N THR A 92 -0.53 -10.07 6.51
CA THR A 92 -1.20 -10.61 7.68
C THR A 92 -2.35 -11.53 7.27
N ALA A 93 -3.21 -11.08 6.35
CA ALA A 93 -4.44 -11.76 5.99
C ALA A 93 -4.20 -13.05 5.18
N THR A 94 -3.13 -13.12 4.40
CA THR A 94 -2.82 -14.31 3.57
C THR A 94 -1.69 -15.17 4.16
N GLY A 95 -1.00 -14.73 5.20
CA GLY A 95 0.18 -15.42 5.76
C GLY A 95 1.38 -15.51 4.80
N ARG A 96 1.43 -14.66 3.77
CA ARG A 96 2.48 -14.63 2.75
C ARG A 96 3.08 -13.23 2.72
N TRP A 97 4.36 -13.08 2.40
CA TRP A 97 4.95 -11.77 2.22
C TRP A 97 4.33 -11.05 1.00
N TRP A 98 3.90 -9.81 1.23
CA TRP A 98 3.50 -8.84 0.22
C TRP A 98 4.30 -7.55 0.40
N GLY A 99 4.69 -6.93 -0.71
CA GLY A 99 5.42 -5.67 -0.68
C GLY A 99 4.98 -4.71 -1.80
N PRO A 100 5.02 -3.39 -1.56
CA PRO A 100 4.77 -2.42 -2.61
C PRO A 100 5.93 -2.43 -3.62
N ARG A 101 5.59 -2.38 -4.90
CA ARG A 101 6.57 -2.33 -5.99
C ARG A 101 6.87 -0.88 -6.34
N ARG A 102 8.15 -0.58 -6.56
CA ARG A 102 8.58 0.72 -7.09
C ARG A 102 8.43 0.73 -8.60
N VAL A 103 7.89 1.83 -9.12
CA VAL A 103 7.99 2.23 -10.53
C VAL A 103 9.00 3.39 -10.54
N ASP A 104 10.15 3.17 -11.18
CA ASP A 104 11.33 4.04 -11.08
C ASP A 104 11.77 4.31 -9.63
N ARG A 105 11.53 5.52 -9.12
CA ARG A 105 11.90 5.96 -7.76
C ARG A 105 10.70 6.07 -6.81
N LEU A 106 9.48 5.83 -7.28
CA LEU A 106 8.24 6.11 -6.54
C LEU A 106 7.40 4.82 -6.37
N PHE A 107 6.50 4.82 -5.38
CA PHE A 107 5.57 3.71 -5.13
C PHE A 107 4.18 3.95 -5.74
N VAL A 108 3.89 5.19 -6.11
CA VAL A 108 2.62 5.60 -6.71
C VAL A 108 2.93 6.39 -7.98
N LYS A 109 2.17 6.11 -9.04
CA LYS A 109 2.15 6.87 -10.28
C LYS A 109 0.82 7.60 -10.40
N ARG A 110 0.83 8.92 -10.56
CA ARG A 110 -0.39 9.70 -10.80
C ARG A 110 -0.60 9.92 -12.30
N THR A 111 -1.83 9.70 -12.77
CA THR A 111 -2.25 10.00 -14.14
C THR A 111 -3.58 10.75 -14.08
N GLY A 112 -3.55 12.07 -14.24
CA GLY A 112 -4.74 12.91 -14.10
C GLY A 112 -5.38 12.80 -12.71
N GLU A 113 -6.60 12.28 -12.67
CA GLU A 113 -7.39 12.05 -11.45
C GLU A 113 -7.23 10.64 -10.85
N GLU A 114 -6.30 9.83 -11.38
CA GLU A 114 -6.06 8.47 -10.92
C GLU A 114 -4.66 8.32 -10.33
N CYS A 115 -4.55 7.49 -9.29
CA CYS A 115 -3.28 7.10 -8.66
C CYS A 115 -3.14 5.58 -8.75
N GLU A 116 -2.07 5.10 -9.38
CA GLU A 116 -1.77 3.67 -9.52
C GLU A 116 -0.64 3.27 -8.56
N TYR A 117 -0.80 2.13 -7.90
CA TYR A 117 0.31 1.42 -7.24
C TYR A 117 0.21 -0.09 -7.47
N ARG A 118 1.33 -0.78 -7.23
CA ARG A 118 1.44 -2.23 -7.45
C ARG A 118 1.97 -2.94 -6.22
N LEU A 119 1.50 -4.17 -6.01
CA LEU A 119 1.97 -5.05 -4.94
C LEU A 119 2.43 -6.38 -5.54
N SER A 120 3.56 -6.88 -5.09
CA SER A 120 4.04 -8.22 -5.42
C SER A 120 3.99 -9.12 -4.20
N GLY A 121 3.60 -10.38 -4.40
CA GLY A 121 3.53 -11.41 -3.38
C GLY A 121 4.28 -12.67 -3.85
N GLY A 122 4.69 -13.55 -2.92
CA GLY A 122 5.24 -14.85 -3.35
C GLY A 122 6.25 -15.53 -2.44
N ARG A 123 6.57 -14.99 -1.26
CA ARG A 123 7.40 -15.69 -0.26
C ARG A 123 6.58 -15.94 1.00
N ALA A 124 6.90 -16.95 1.79
CA ALA A 124 6.34 -17.07 3.13
C ALA A 124 6.69 -15.78 3.91
N ALA A 125 5.74 -15.20 4.64
CA ALA A 125 6.03 -14.04 5.47
C ALA A 125 7.15 -14.40 6.47
N PRO A 126 8.14 -13.52 6.72
CA PRO A 126 9.08 -13.74 7.82
C PRO A 126 8.28 -13.94 9.10
N LYS A 127 8.58 -15.01 9.86
CA LYS A 127 8.01 -15.14 11.21
C LYS A 127 8.49 -13.95 12.06
N PRO A 128 7.60 -13.36 12.88
CA PRO A 128 7.95 -12.28 13.79
C PRO A 128 9.07 -12.69 14.75
#